data_AF-R9J8C5-F1
#
_entry.id   AF-R9J8C5-F1
#
_cell.length_a   1.000
_cell.length_b   1.000
_cell.length_c   1.000
_cell.angle_alpha   90.00
_cell.angle_beta   90.00
_cell.angle_gamma   90.00
#
_symmetry.space_group_name_H-M   'P 1'
#
loop_
_entity.id
_entity.type
_entity.pdbx_description
1 polymer ?
#
loop_
_entity_poly.entity_id
_entity_poly.type
_entity_poly.pdbx_seq_one_letter_code
_entity_poly.pdbx_strand_id
1 'polypeptide(L)' 'MKEYPVKEPSEDFYFAAAVAEFGLIVRDSAYKGEASFENVRELLGKVDTDEDDYKDEFVYLVKKLQRTMP' A
#
# COMPACT_ATOMS: atom_id res chain seq x y z
N MET A 1 -6.97 -23.77 24.52
CA MET A 1 -7.03 -23.21 23.15
C MET A 1 -5.78 -23.69 22.42
N LYS A 2 -5.88 -24.23 21.20
CA LYS A 2 -4.68 -24.46 20.38
C LYS A 2 -4.31 -23.13 19.73
N GLU A 3 -3.11 -22.65 19.97
CA GLU A 3 -2.57 -21.49 19.25
C GLU A 3 -2.14 -21.92 17.85
N TYR A 4 -2.64 -21.21 16.84
CA TYR A 4 -2.16 -21.34 15.47
C TYR A 4 -1.18 -20.20 15.21
N PRO A 5 0.00 -20.47 14.61
CA PRO A 5 0.94 -19.41 14.30
C PRO A 5 0.30 -18.44 13.31
N VAL A 6 0.27 -17.15 13.69
CA VAL A 6 -0.11 -16.08 12.76
C VAL A 6 1.01 -16.00 11.73
N LYS A 7 0.68 -16.31 10.48
CA LYS A 7 1.62 -16.19 9.37
C LYS A 7 1.54 -14.77 8.83
N GLU A 8 2.70 -14.12 8.70
CA GLU A 8 2.80 -12.86 7.97
C GLU A 8 2.30 -13.02 6.53
N PRO A 9 1.54 -12.05 5.99
CA PRO A 9 1.23 -11.96 4.58
C PRO A 9 2.47 -11.99 3.68
N SER A 10 2.31 -12.40 2.42
CA SER A 10 3.37 -12.30 1.41
C SER A 10 3.57 -10.86 0.94
N GLU A 11 4.73 -10.58 0.35
CA GLU A 11 5.01 -9.27 -0.28
C GLU A 11 3.96 -8.92 -1.34
N ASP A 12 3.56 -9.87 -2.18
CA ASP A 12 2.50 -9.65 -3.18
C ASP A 12 1.17 -9.22 -2.55
N PHE A 13 0.86 -9.76 -1.36
CA PHE A 13 -0.35 -9.35 -0.64
C PHE A 13 -0.22 -7.92 -0.12
N TYR A 14 0.94 -7.56 0.44
CA TYR A 14 1.22 -6.20 0.89
C TYR A 14 1.16 -5.20 -0.26
N PHE A 15 1.75 -5.54 -1.40
CA PHE A 15 1.70 -4.71 -2.60
C PHE A 15 0.27 -4.54 -3.12
N ALA A 16 -0.48 -5.65 -3.25
CA ALA A 16 -1.88 -5.60 -3.70
C ALA A 16 -2.76 -4.76 -2.76
N ALA A 17 -2.54 -4.87 -1.44
CA ALA A 17 -3.23 -4.04 -0.46
C ALA A 17 -2.89 -2.54 -0.63
N ALA A 18 -1.61 -2.21 -0.81
CA ALA A 18 -1.17 -0.84 -1.04
C ALA A 18 -1.81 -0.24 -2.31
N VAL A 19 -1.86 -1.01 -3.40
CA VAL A 19 -2.50 -0.60 -4.67
C VAL A 19 -4.00 -0.38 -4.49
N ALA A 20 -4.69 -1.31 -3.81
CA ALA A 20 -6.12 -1.20 -3.58
C ALA A 20 -6.46 0.04 -2.72
N GLU A 21 -5.74 0.24 -1.62
CA GLU A 21 -5.94 1.37 -0.73
C GLU A 21 -5.62 2.71 -1.41
N PHE A 22 -4.51 2.78 -2.14
CA PHE A 22 -4.19 3.96 -2.96
C PHE A 22 -5.33 4.29 -3.93
N GLY A 23 -5.90 3.28 -4.58
CA GLY A 23 -7.05 3.43 -5.47
C GLY A 23 -8.29 4.00 -4.77
N LEU A 24 -8.53 3.64 -3.50
CA LEU A 24 -9.63 4.19 -2.71
C LEU A 24 -9.41 5.68 -2.41
N ILE A 25 -8.17 6.07 -2.10
CA ILE A 25 -7.80 7.46 -1.78
C ILE A 25 -7.93 8.35 -3.02
N VAL A 26 -7.27 8.00 -4.12
CA VAL A 26 -7.18 8.87 -5.31
C VAL A 26 -8.50 9.01 -6.06
N ARG A 27 -9.45 8.09 -5.81
CA ARG A 27 -10.81 8.16 -6.35
C ARG A 27 -11.81 8.86 -5.43
N ASP A 28 -11.36 9.35 -4.27
CA ASP A 28 -12.24 9.85 -3.21
C ASP A 28 -13.41 8.89 -2.93
N SER A 29 -13.08 7.60 -2.77
CA SER A 29 -14.08 6.53 -2.68
C SER A 29 -14.96 6.69 -1.44
N ALA A 30 -16.27 6.48 -1.59
CA ALA A 30 -17.20 6.37 -0.46
C ALA A 30 -16.85 5.21 0.50
N TYR A 31 -16.02 4.26 0.06
CA TYR A 31 -15.56 3.11 0.83
C TYR A 31 -14.12 3.26 1.33
N LYS A 32 -13.52 4.46 1.23
CA LYS A 32 -12.12 4.67 1.64
C LYS A 32 -11.89 4.46 3.13
N GLY A 33 -12.91 4.65 3.98
CA GLY A 33 -12.78 4.48 5.43
C GLY A 33 -11.59 5.28 5.98
N GLU A 34 -10.69 4.59 6.69
CA GLU A 34 -9.46 5.16 7.26
C GLU A 34 -8.25 5.09 6.31
N ALA A 35 -8.46 4.84 5.01
CA ALA A 35 -7.39 4.75 4.03
C ALA A 35 -6.56 6.04 4.00
N SER A 36 -5.24 5.89 4.05
CA SER A 36 -4.33 7.04 4.08
C SER A 36 -3.05 6.78 3.29
N PHE A 37 -2.45 7.85 2.77
CA PHE A 37 -1.14 7.75 2.12
C PHE A 37 -0.06 7.24 3.08
N GLU A 38 -0.21 7.45 4.40
CA GLU A 38 0.71 6.90 5.39
C GLU A 38 0.68 5.37 5.38
N ASN A 39 -0.52 4.81 5.51
CA ASN A 39 -0.71 3.36 5.56
C ASN A 39 -0.28 2.69 4.23
N VAL A 40 -0.54 3.32 3.09
CA VAL A 40 -0.01 2.87 1.78
C VAL A 40 1.53 2.78 1.80
N ARG A 41 2.23 3.77 2.38
CA ARG A 41 3.70 3.74 2.49
C ARG A 41 4.20 2.68 3.46
N GLU A 42 3.50 2.46 4.58
CA GLU A 42 3.83 1.40 5.52
C GLU A 42 3.71 0.01 4.87
N LEU A 43 2.68 -0.20 4.04
CA LEU A 43 2.51 -1.44 3.28
C LEU A 43 3.63 -1.62 2.25
N LEU A 44 3.98 -0.56 1.50
CA LEU A 44 5.07 -0.61 0.53
C LEU A 44 6.44 -0.83 1.19
N GLY A 45 6.64 -0.39 2.44
CA GLY A 45 7.84 -0.67 3.20
C GLY A 45 8.06 -2.15 3.57
N LYS A 46 7.07 -3.02 3.30
CA LYS A 46 7.14 -4.48 3.49
C LYS A 46 7.34 -5.25 2.18
N VAL A 47 7.60 -4.54 1.09
CA VAL A 47 7.77 -5.09 -0.25
C VAL A 47 9.14 -4.68 -0.75
N ASP A 48 9.94 -5.63 -1.23
CA ASP A 48 11.12 -5.28 -2.03
C ASP A 48 10.67 -4.65 -3.36
N THR A 49 10.89 -3.34 -3.48
CA THR A 49 10.58 -2.57 -4.68
C THR A 49 11.81 -2.26 -5.53
N ASP A 50 13.02 -2.43 -4.98
CA ASP A 50 14.26 -1.99 -5.64
C ASP A 50 14.63 -2.95 -6.79
N GLU A 51 14.17 -4.19 -6.74
CA GLU A 51 14.35 -5.20 -7.81
C GLU A 51 13.23 -5.20 -8.86
N ASP A 52 12.22 -4.32 -8.75
CA ASP A 52 11.06 -4.25 -9.65
C ASP A 52 10.72 -2.81 -10.04
N ASP A 53 11.12 -2.41 -11.26
CA ASP A 53 10.91 -1.07 -11.82
C ASP A 53 9.43 -0.60 -11.73
N TYR A 54 8.46 -1.51 -11.86
CA TYR A 54 7.04 -1.12 -11.78
C TYR A 54 6.61 -0.80 -10.35
N LYS A 55 7.15 -1.54 -9.37
CA LYS A 55 6.88 -1.28 -7.95
C LYS A 55 7.58 -0.01 -7.49
N ASP A 56 8.82 0.23 -7.92
CA ASP A 56 9.53 1.48 -7.62
C ASP A 56 8.80 2.70 -8.20
N GLU A 57 8.38 2.65 -9.47
CA GLU A 57 7.60 3.73 -10.09
C GLU A 57 6.25 3.96 -9.37
N PHE A 58 5.63 2.90 -8.85
CA PHE A 58 4.43 3.04 -8.02
C PHE A 58 4.73 3.76 -6.70
N VAL A 59 5.83 3.44 -6.03
CA VAL A 59 6.28 4.15 -4.81
C VAL A 59 6.50 5.64 -5.12
N TYR A 60 7.13 5.96 -6.25
CA TYR A 60 7.30 7.35 -6.70
C TYR A 60 5.94 8.06 -6.90
N LEU A 61 4.99 7.41 -7.58
CA LEU A 61 3.65 7.95 -7.80
C LEU A 61 2.91 8.24 -6.49
N VAL A 62 2.96 7.31 -5.54
CA VAL A 62 2.35 7.46 -4.20
C VAL A 62 2.94 8.69 -3.49
N LYS A 63 4.27 8.82 -3.44
CA LYS A 63 4.96 9.96 -2.81
C LYS A 63 4.61 11.27 -3.50
N LYS A 64 4.48 11.27 -4.83
CA LYS A 64 4.12 12.46 -5.61
C LYS A 64 2.71 12.93 -5.27
N LEU A 65 1.73 12.03 -5.28
CA LEU A 65 0.34 12.40 -4.99
C LEU A 65 0.13 12.81 -3.54
N GLN A 66 0.77 12.15 -2.57
CA GLN A 66 0.73 12.57 -1.16
C GLN A 66 1.16 14.03 -0.96
N ARG A 67 2.11 14.53 -1.77
CA ARG A 67 2.60 15.91 -1.68
C ARG A 67 1.71 16.93 -2.38
N THR A 68 0.95 16.51 -3.38
CA THR A 68 0.18 17.41 -4.25
C THR A 68 -1.32 17.38 -3.98
N MET A 69 -1.82 16.30 -3.37
CA MET A 69 -3.20 16.20 -2.93
C MET A 69 -3.34 16.85 -1.54
N PRO A 70 -4.37 17.68 -1.33
CA PRO A 70 -4.61 18.36 -0.06
C PRO A 70 -5.02 17.40 1.06
#